data_AF-A0A955T7L1-F1
#
_entry.id   AF-A0A955T7L1-F1
#
_cell.length_a   1.000
_cell.length_b   1.000
_cell.length_c   1.000
_cell.angle_alpha   90.00
_cell.angle_beta   90.00
_cell.angle_gamma   90.00
#
_symmetry.space_group_name_H-M   'P 1'
#
loop_
_entity.id
_entity.type
_entity.pdbx_description
1 polymer ?
#
loop_
_entity_poly.entity_id
_entity_poly.type
_entity_poly.pdbx_seq_one_letter_code
_entity_poly.pdbx_strand_id
1 'polypeptide(L)'
;GGPTHFNEIRMDASFSVTPIAMQNAIRLQETGLVNTEEIITHVFRLEDLEEGMAVMDEHERNKVMIVQYDDPQLTKKTGVSVEKAAAAV
;
A
#
# COMPACT_ATOMS: atom_id res chain seq x y z
N GLY A 1 -34.05 -12.00 -25.85
CA GLY A 1 -32.58 -12.01 -25.86
C GLY A 1 -32.14 -13.06 -26.84
N GLY A 2 -31.45 -12.67 -27.92
CA GLY A 2 -30.95 -13.59 -28.94
C GLY A 2 -29.58 -14.20 -28.57
N PRO A 3 -29.14 -15.26 -29.27
CA PRO A 3 -28.00 -16.12 -28.91
C PRO A 3 -26.62 -15.55 -29.27
N THR A 4 -26.42 -14.24 -29.13
CA THR A 4 -25.14 -13.60 -29.47
C THR A 4 -24.74 -12.63 -28.35
N HIS A 5 -24.18 -13.19 -27.28
CA HIS A 5 -23.34 -12.45 -26.33
C HIS A 5 -21.88 -12.69 -26.76
N PHE A 6 -21.50 -12.09 -27.88
CA PHE A 6 -20.14 -12.18 -28.42
C PHE A 6 -19.59 -10.76 -28.52
N ASN A 7 -18.46 -10.52 -27.85
CA ASN A 7 -17.53 -9.40 -28.07
C ASN A 7 -17.79 -8.06 -27.37
N GLU A 8 -17.73 -8.01 -26.04
CA GLU A 8 -17.44 -6.72 -25.37
C GLU A 8 -16.63 -6.86 -24.08
N ILE A 9 -15.66 -7.79 -24.02
CA ILE A 9 -14.68 -7.80 -22.92
C ILE A 9 -13.43 -7.09 -23.42
N ARG A 10 -13.32 -5.79 -23.10
CA ARG A 10 -12.09 -5.03 -23.25
C ARG A 10 -11.23 -5.24 -22.00
N MET A 11 -10.10 -5.90 -22.16
CA MET A 11 -9.15 -6.14 -21.09
C MET A 11 -7.97 -5.17 -21.27
N ASP A 12 -8.02 -4.02 -20.59
CA ASP A 12 -6.90 -3.08 -20.56
C ASP A 12 -5.96 -3.44 -19.40
N ALA A 13 -4.67 -3.49 -19.67
CA ALA A 13 -3.62 -3.60 -18.65
C ALA A 13 -2.90 -2.26 -18.56
N SER A 14 -2.76 -1.72 -17.35
CA SER A 14 -1.91 -0.56 -17.10
C SER A 14 -0.66 -1.00 -16.37
N PHE A 15 0.49 -0.63 -16.93
CA PHE A 15 1.79 -0.74 -16.29
C PHE A 15 2.50 0.60 -16.51
N SER A 16 3.27 1.03 -15.52
CA SER A 16 3.89 2.36 -15.48
C SER A 16 2.91 3.52 -15.27
N VAL A 17 3.46 4.68 -14.90
CA VAL A 17 2.72 5.91 -14.67
C VAL A 17 3.52 7.08 -15.21
N THR A 18 2.85 8.08 -15.80
CA THR A 18 3.54 9.31 -16.20
C THR A 18 3.82 10.17 -14.97
N PRO A 19 4.91 10.97 -14.95
CA PRO A 19 5.17 11.88 -13.82
C PRO A 19 4.01 12.83 -13.53
N ILE A 20 3.23 13.22 -14.55
CA ILE A 20 2.05 14.08 -14.41
C ILE A 20 0.94 13.34 -13.65
N ALA A 21 0.66 12.08 -14.00
CA ALA A 21 -0.33 11.27 -13.30
C ALA A 21 0.08 11.03 -11.84
N MET A 22 1.37 10.80 -11.58
CA MET A 22 1.90 10.66 -10.22
C MET A 22 1.71 11.95 -9.39
N GLN A 23 2.05 13.12 -9.94
CA GLN A 23 1.84 14.40 -9.25
C GLN A 23 0.36 14.65 -8.91
N ASN A 24 -0.54 14.30 -9.83
CA ASN A 24 -1.97 14.40 -9.56
C ASN A 24 -2.43 13.45 -8.44
N ALA A 25 -1.89 12.22 -8.40
CA ALA A 25 -2.19 11.28 -7.34
C ALA A 25 -1.71 11.78 -5.96
N ILE A 26 -0.54 12.43 -5.88
CA ILE A 26 -0.04 13.03 -4.64
C ILE A 26 -0.97 14.16 -4.18
N ARG A 27 -1.40 15.05 -5.09
CA ARG A 27 -2.33 16.14 -4.75
C ARG A 27 -3.66 15.62 -4.17
N LEU A 28 -4.16 14.49 -4.68
CA LEU A 28 -5.37 13.86 -4.14
C LEU A 28 -5.19 13.37 -2.70
N GLN A 29 -3.99 12.90 -2.36
CA GLN A 29 -3.64 12.53 -0.99
C GLN A 29 -3.47 13.77 -0.10
N GLU A 30 -2.72 14.78 -0.53
CA GLU A 30 -2.47 16.02 0.24
C GLU A 30 -3.75 16.81 0.55
N THR A 31 -4.72 16.79 -0.36
CA THR A 31 -6.02 17.45 -0.17
C THR A 31 -6.98 16.65 0.72
N GLY A 32 -6.58 15.46 1.17
CA GLY A 32 -7.40 14.57 2.00
C GLY A 32 -8.59 13.95 1.26
N LEU A 33 -8.67 14.10 -0.07
CA LEU A 33 -9.70 13.45 -0.89
C LEU A 33 -9.50 11.93 -0.95
N VAL A 34 -8.27 11.47 -0.77
CA VAL A 34 -7.92 10.05 -0.67
C VAL A 34 -7.09 9.84 0.60
N ASN A 35 -7.60 9.02 1.52
CA ASN A 35 -6.87 8.61 2.71
C ASN A 35 -6.16 7.26 2.47
N THR A 36 -4.86 7.30 2.19
CA THR A 36 -4.06 6.09 1.94
C THR A 36 -3.75 5.29 3.21
N GLU A 37 -3.88 5.88 4.40
CA GLU A 37 -3.60 5.17 5.65
C GLU A 37 -4.57 3.99 5.89
N GLU A 38 -5.79 4.07 5.37
CA GLU A 38 -6.82 3.04 5.56
C GLU A 38 -6.51 1.71 4.87
N ILE A 39 -5.64 1.73 3.86
CA ILE A 39 -5.27 0.52 3.12
C ILE A 39 -3.94 -0.08 3.57
N ILE A 40 -3.14 0.64 4.36
CA ILE A 40 -1.84 0.17 4.83
C ILE A 40 -2.08 -0.84 5.96
N THR A 41 -1.56 -2.06 5.79
CA THR A 41 -1.72 -3.11 6.81
C THR A 41 -0.52 -3.21 7.74
N HIS A 42 0.69 -2.99 7.22
CA HIS A 42 1.93 -3.09 7.99
C HIS A 42 2.89 -1.96 7.66
N VAL A 43 3.68 -1.58 8.65
CA VAL A 43 4.73 -0.57 8.52
C VAL A 43 6.00 -1.14 9.12
N PHE A 44 7.08 -1.13 8.35
CA PHE A 44 8.42 -1.50 8.83
C PHE A 44 9.38 -0.35 8.62
N ARG A 45 10.43 -0.31 9.44
CA ARG A 45 11.55 0.60 9.20
C ARG A 45 12.44 0.03 8.09
N LEU A 46 13.24 0.88 7.47
CA LEU A 46 14.19 0.45 6.45
C LEU A 46 15.19 -0.60 6.96
N GLU A 47 15.52 -0.57 8.25
CA GLU A 47 16.37 -1.57 8.92
C GLU A 47 15.72 -2.97 8.94
N ASP A 48 14.39 -3.02 8.97
CA ASP A 48 13.58 -4.23 9.11
C ASP A 48 13.03 -4.69 7.75
N LEU A 49 13.70 -4.31 6.65
CA LEU A 49 13.25 -4.57 5.28
C LEU A 49 13.00 -6.06 5.02
N GLU A 50 13.85 -6.94 5.54
CA GLU A 50 13.72 -8.39 5.33
C GLU A 50 12.42 -8.96 5.91
N GLU A 51 12.00 -8.46 7.08
CA GLU A 51 10.75 -8.85 7.71
C GLU A 51 9.55 -8.34 6.90
N GLY A 52 9.62 -7.09 6.44
CA GLY A 52 8.58 -6.52 5.58
C GLY A 52 8.41 -7.29 4.25
N MET A 53 9.50 -7.79 3.69
CA MET A 53 9.47 -8.65 2.51
C MET A 53 8.86 -10.03 2.80
N ALA A 54 9.15 -10.62 3.97
CA ALA A 54 8.56 -11.90 4.37
C ALA A 54 7.03 -11.79 4.53
N VAL A 55 6.53 -10.73 5.17
CA VAL A 55 5.08 -10.47 5.30
C VAL A 55 4.42 -10.22 3.94
N MET A 56 5.13 -9.59 3.00
CA MET A 56 4.62 -9.38 1.65
C MET A 56 4.47 -10.68 0.84
N ASP A 57 5.26 -11.72 1.14
CA ASP A 57 5.23 -13.03 0.46
C ASP A 57 4.06 -13.93 0.93
N GLU A 58 3.37 -13.54 2.00
CA GLU A 58 2.19 -14.25 2.48
C GLU A 58 1.01 -14.16 1.49
N HIS A 59 0.08 -15.10 1.60
CA HIS A 59 -1.08 -15.16 0.70
C HIS A 59 -2.17 -14.12 1.04
N GLU A 60 -1.96 -13.35 2.11
CA GLU A 60 -2.88 -12.30 2.54
C GLU A 60 -2.73 -11.03 1.70
N ARG A 61 -3.76 -10.17 1.72
CA ARG A 61 -3.75 -8.91 0.96
C ARG A 61 -2.96 -7.83 1.70
N ASN A 62 -1.67 -8.09 1.91
CA ASN A 62 -0.79 -7.21 2.65
C ASN A 62 -0.41 -5.97 1.83
N LYS A 63 -0.46 -4.81 2.49
CA LYS A 63 0.00 -3.51 1.98
C LYS A 63 1.03 -2.99 2.95
N VAL A 64 2.27 -3.33 2.64
CA VAL A 64 3.44 -3.05 3.45
C VAL A 64 4.02 -1.69 3.07
N MET A 65 4.32 -0.85 4.05
CA MET A 65 5.03 0.40 3.87
C MET A 65 6.38 0.36 4.58
N ILE A 66 7.45 0.73 3.88
CA ILE A 66 8.80 0.83 4.45
C ILE A 66 9.15 2.30 4.64
N VAL A 67 9.54 2.68 5.86
CA VAL A 67 9.87 4.08 6.19
C VAL A 67 11.34 4.21 6.62
N GLN A 68 12.01 5.26 6.14
CA GLN A 68 13.42 5.55 6.50
C GLN A 68 13.54 6.35 7.80
N TYR A 69 12.48 7.08 8.20
CA TYR A 69 12.46 7.96 9.38
C TYR A 69 11.18 7.73 10.18
N ASP A 70 11.22 8.02 11.48
CA ASP A 70 10.04 8.00 12.35
C ASP A 70 9.07 9.11 11.91
N ASP A 71 8.05 8.76 11.13
CA ASP A 71 6.97 9.68 10.79
C ASP A 71 6.05 9.86 12.02
N PRO A 72 5.95 11.07 12.61
CA PRO A 72 5.11 11.33 13.77
C PRO A 72 3.62 11.14 13.51
N GLN A 73 3.16 11.11 12.26
CA GLN A 73 1.75 10.87 11.91
C GLN A 73 1.40 9.39 11.89
N LEU A 74 2.34 8.56 11.44
CA LEU A 74 2.19 7.11 11.34
C LEU A 74 2.35 6.43 12.71
N THR A 75 3.30 6.89 13.53
CA THR A 75 3.55 6.37 14.89
C THR A 75 2.39 6.57 15.87
N LYS A 76 1.53 7.58 15.66
CA LYS A 76 0.41 7.89 16.56
C LYS A 76 -0.83 7.02 16.39
N LYS A 77 -1.00 6.38 15.22
CA LYS A 77 -2.24 5.68 14.87
C LYS A 77 -2.10 4.15 14.92
N THR A 78 -0.90 3.64 14.63
CA THR A 78 -0.63 2.20 14.62
C THR A 78 -0.38 1.62 16.02
N GLY A 79 -0.24 2.46 17.06
CA GLY A 79 0.15 2.00 18.41
C GLY A 79 1.56 1.39 18.47
N VAL A 80 2.27 1.38 17.35
CA VAL A 80 3.66 0.95 17.24
C VAL A 80 4.52 2.14 17.66
N SER A 81 4.72 2.30 18.97
CA SER A 81 6.08 2.60 19.42
C SER A 81 6.99 1.56 18.79
N VAL A 82 8.18 1.95 18.37
CA VAL A 82 9.25 1.09 17.80
C VAL A 82 9.74 0.09 18.86
N GLU A 83 8.83 -0.70 19.43
CA GLU A 83 9.04 -1.67 20.47
C GLU A 83 8.75 -3.05 19.88
N LYS A 84 9.82 -3.61 19.31
CA LYS A 84 10.05 -5.02 19.04
C LYS A 84 8.88 -5.80 18.44
N ALA A 85 9.04 -6.15 17.17
CA ALA A 85 8.59 -7.41 16.60
C ALA A 85 9.30 -8.61 17.27
N ALA A 86 9.09 -8.78 18.58
CA ALA A 86 9.57 -9.92 19.35
C ALA A 86 8.42 -10.48 20.19
N ALA A 87 7.39 -10.99 19.51
CA ALA A 87 6.36 -11.82 20.15
C ALA A 87 5.61 -12.69 19.12
N ALA A 88 6.31 -13.65 18.52
CA ALA A 88 5.71 -14.90 18.03
C ALA A 88 6.83 -15.94 17.82
N VAL A 89 7.22 -16.58 18.92
CA VAL A 89 7.81 -17.93 18.92
C VAL A 89 6.66 -18.92 19.11
#